data_AF-A0A653WGX6-F1
#
_entry.id   AF-A0A653WGX6-F1
#
_cell.length_a   1.000
_cell.length_b   1.000
_cell.length_c   1.000
_cell.angle_alpha   90.00
_cell.angle_beta   90.00
_cell.angle_gamma   90.00
#
_symmetry.space_group_name_H-M   'P 1'
#
loop_
_entity.id
_entity.type
_entity.pdbx_description
1 polymer ?
#
loop_
_entity_poly.entity_id
_entity_poly.type
_entity_poly.pdbx_seq_one_letter_code
_entity_poly.pdbx_strand_id
1 'polypeptide(L)'
;MAGLLDLLNSPMGQQLISGVAGQTNQPEDKTANVLSMAMPLILGAMKKNVSTPEGAQGLMSALSSNHSGGILDNLGGLFSGGVDESVMNDGAGILGHVFGSKQPQVESALSAKSGLDSGSVAQILKIAAPIVMGFLGKQTAQSNVSDGTGMNALLGSMLGGQPQENQSLITSLLDADGDGSILDDVAGMVMGSNKKQGGLGGLLGGLFGK
;
A
#
# COMPACT_ATOMS: atom_id res chain seq x y z
N MET A 1 3.56 12.08 -11.48
CA MET A 1 3.78 11.50 -10.14
C MET A 1 4.38 10.13 -10.37
N ALA A 2 5.55 9.86 -9.80
CA ALA A 2 6.19 8.56 -9.97
C ALA A 2 5.30 7.49 -9.32
N GLY A 3 4.80 6.55 -10.12
CA GLY A 3 4.03 5.44 -9.59
C GLY A 3 4.92 4.49 -8.80
N LEU A 4 4.33 3.59 -8.01
CA LEU A 4 5.07 2.54 -7.32
C LEU A 4 5.87 1.65 -8.29
N LEU A 5 5.41 1.52 -9.54
CA LEU A 5 6.14 0.87 -10.62
C LEU A 5 7.39 1.66 -11.04
N ASP A 6 7.33 2.98 -11.06
CA ASP A 6 8.51 3.82 -11.33
C ASP A 6 9.55 3.71 -10.20
N LEU A 7 9.08 3.55 -8.95
CA LEU A 7 9.97 3.25 -7.82
C LEU A 7 10.67 1.90 -7.98
N LEU A 8 9.97 0.87 -8.45
CA LEU A 8 10.58 -0.43 -8.75
C LEU A 8 11.58 -0.37 -9.90
N ASN A 9 11.30 0.45 -10.90
CA ASN A 9 12.21 0.67 -12.02
C ASN A 9 13.38 1.61 -11.68
N SER A 10 13.34 2.28 -10.53
CA SER A 10 14.44 3.12 -10.06
C SER A 10 15.66 2.28 -9.66
N PRO A 11 16.87 2.87 -9.58
CA PRO A 11 18.05 2.16 -9.08
C PRO A 11 17.84 1.50 -7.71
N MET A 12 17.11 2.18 -6.81
CA MET A 12 16.75 1.65 -5.50
C MET A 12 15.82 0.43 -5.62
N GLY A 13 14.84 0.49 -6.52
CA GLY A 13 13.94 -0.62 -6.80
C GLY A 13 14.64 -1.82 -7.41
N GLN A 14 15.59 -1.60 -8.32
CA GLN A 14 16.43 -2.66 -8.89
C GLN A 14 17.32 -3.31 -7.82
N GLN A 15 17.93 -2.51 -6.94
CA GLN A 15 18.70 -3.03 -5.80
C GLN A 15 17.84 -3.87 -4.86
N LEU A 16 16.60 -3.44 -4.60
CA LEU A 16 15.64 -4.21 -3.82
C LEU A 16 15.32 -5.56 -4.50
N ILE A 17 15.01 -5.53 -5.79
CA ILE A 17 14.67 -6.75 -6.56
C ILE A 17 15.83 -7.73 -6.51
N SER A 18 17.04 -7.30 -6.88
CA SER A 18 18.22 -8.17 -6.89
C SER A 18 18.60 -8.67 -5.49
N GLY A 19 18.50 -7.81 -4.47
CA GLY A 19 18.78 -8.18 -3.09
C GLY A 19 17.82 -9.23 -2.54
N VAL A 20 16.52 -9.03 -2.75
CA VAL A 20 15.48 -9.98 -2.32
C VAL A 20 15.57 -11.28 -3.11
N ALA A 21 15.78 -11.20 -4.43
CA ALA A 21 15.95 -12.38 -5.29
C ALA A 21 17.15 -13.21 -4.83
N GLY A 22 18.28 -12.57 -4.56
CA GLY A 22 19.48 -13.22 -4.02
C GLY A 22 19.24 -13.84 -2.64
N GLN A 23 18.56 -13.13 -1.75
CA GLN A 23 18.26 -13.62 -0.40
C GLN A 23 17.31 -14.83 -0.39
N THR A 24 16.36 -14.87 -1.30
CA THR A 24 15.33 -15.91 -1.37
C THR A 24 15.66 -17.01 -2.40
N ASN A 25 16.79 -16.87 -3.10
CA ASN A 25 17.20 -17.73 -4.21
C ASN A 25 16.10 -17.88 -5.29
N GLN A 26 15.43 -16.77 -5.60
CA GLN A 26 14.34 -16.72 -6.57
C GLN A 26 14.75 -15.95 -7.84
N PRO A 27 14.11 -16.22 -8.99
CA PRO A 27 14.33 -15.42 -10.19
C PRO A 27 13.98 -13.94 -9.97
N GLU A 28 14.80 -13.03 -10.51
CA GLU A 28 14.59 -11.58 -10.36
C GLU A 28 13.28 -11.12 -11.02
N ASP A 29 12.91 -11.68 -12.18
CA ASP A 29 11.65 -11.36 -12.87
C ASP A 29 10.43 -11.75 -12.03
N LYS A 30 10.49 -12.92 -11.38
CA LYS A 30 9.44 -13.40 -10.48
C LYS A 30 9.37 -12.59 -9.20
N THR A 31 10.52 -12.24 -8.64
CA THR A 31 10.63 -11.38 -7.45
C THR A 31 10.08 -9.99 -7.72
N ALA A 32 10.43 -9.38 -8.86
CA ALA A 32 9.89 -8.10 -9.31
C ALA A 32 8.36 -8.15 -9.44
N ASN A 33 7.83 -9.22 -10.03
CA ASN A 33 6.39 -9.44 -10.14
C ASN A 33 5.74 -9.50 -8.74
N VAL A 34 6.28 -10.29 -7.80
CA VAL A 34 5.76 -10.32 -6.43
C VAL A 34 5.80 -8.93 -5.80
N LEU A 35 6.93 -8.23 -5.84
CA LEU A 35 7.07 -6.91 -5.23
C LEU A 35 6.10 -5.88 -5.83
N SER A 36 5.87 -5.91 -7.14
CA SER A 36 4.94 -5.02 -7.85
C SER A 36 3.47 -5.19 -7.42
N MET A 37 3.10 -6.40 -6.97
CA MET A 37 1.78 -6.70 -6.43
C MET A 37 1.73 -6.56 -4.91
N ALA A 38 2.80 -6.93 -4.20
CA ALA A 38 2.87 -6.99 -2.75
C ALA A 38 2.92 -5.60 -2.11
N MET A 39 3.82 -4.72 -2.57
CA MET A 39 3.94 -3.38 -2.00
C MET A 39 2.62 -2.59 -1.99
N PRO A 40 1.82 -2.58 -3.07
CA PRO A 40 0.54 -1.90 -3.02
C PRO A 40 -0.50 -2.60 -2.15
N LEU A 41 -0.46 -3.94 -2.04
CA LEU A 41 -1.30 -4.66 -1.08
C LEU A 41 -0.96 -4.27 0.36
N ILE A 42 0.33 -4.17 0.68
CA ILE A 42 0.82 -3.72 2.00
C ILE A 42 0.33 -2.29 2.28
N LEU A 43 0.50 -1.36 1.32
CA LEU A 43 0.02 0.02 1.48
C LEU A 43 -1.51 0.11 1.60
N GLY A 44 -2.25 -0.70 0.83
CA GLY A 44 -3.70 -0.77 0.91
C GLY A 44 -4.19 -1.28 2.27
N ALA A 45 -3.51 -2.28 2.82
CA ALA A 45 -3.82 -2.81 4.14
C ALA A 45 -3.43 -1.84 5.27
N MET A 46 -2.30 -1.13 5.15
CA MET A 46 -1.98 -0.01 6.04
C MET A 46 -3.06 1.07 5.98
N LYS A 47 -3.51 1.43 4.78
CA LYS A 47 -4.60 2.40 4.58
C LYS A 47 -5.87 1.97 5.31
N LYS A 48 -6.28 0.71 5.15
CA LYS A 48 -7.42 0.13 5.87
C LYS A 48 -7.25 0.23 7.39
N ASN A 49 -6.05 -0.08 7.90
CA ASN A 49 -5.78 -0.03 9.33
C ASN A 49 -5.80 1.41 9.89
N VAL A 50 -5.29 2.41 9.16
CA VAL A 50 -5.31 3.80 9.63
C VAL A 50 -6.68 4.47 9.54
N SER A 51 -7.68 3.79 8.98
CA SER A 51 -9.08 4.24 9.07
C SER A 51 -9.60 4.22 10.51
N THR A 52 -8.93 3.51 11.44
CA THR A 52 -9.22 3.58 12.87
C THR A 52 -8.18 4.44 13.61
N PRO A 53 -8.58 5.14 14.70
CA PRO A 53 -7.65 5.92 15.52
C PRO A 53 -6.48 5.10 16.04
N GLU A 54 -6.74 3.87 16.48
CA GLU A 54 -5.74 2.96 17.04
C GLU A 54 -4.73 2.51 15.99
N GLY A 55 -5.21 2.16 14.77
CA GLY A 55 -4.33 1.76 13.68
C GLY A 55 -3.49 2.92 13.15
N ALA A 56 -4.07 4.12 13.08
CA ALA A 56 -3.33 5.33 12.74
C ALA A 56 -2.21 5.60 13.76
N GLN A 57 -2.52 5.55 15.05
CA GLN A 57 -1.55 5.81 16.11
C GLN A 57 -0.46 4.73 16.18
N GLY A 58 -0.82 3.46 15.98
CA GLY A 58 0.13 2.36 15.89
C GLY A 58 1.09 2.55 14.72
N LEU A 59 0.58 2.87 13.52
CA LEU A 59 1.42 3.10 12.35
C LEU A 59 2.35 4.30 12.56
N MET A 60 1.83 5.44 13.04
CA MET A 60 2.64 6.63 13.31
C MET A 60 3.76 6.33 14.31
N SER A 61 3.48 5.57 15.37
CA SER A 61 4.47 5.18 16.38
C SER A 61 5.57 4.29 15.80
N ALA A 62 5.22 3.37 14.90
CA ALA A 62 6.18 2.51 14.22
C ALA A 62 7.09 3.32 13.26
N LEU A 63 6.49 4.24 12.50
CA LEU A 63 7.23 5.11 11.57
C LEU A 63 8.18 6.08 12.30
N SER A 64 7.78 6.62 13.45
CA SER A 64 8.62 7.54 14.23
C SER A 64 9.77 6.83 14.95
N SER A 65 9.58 5.56 15.34
CA SER A 65 10.55 4.85 16.19
C SER A 65 11.57 4.06 15.39
N ASN A 66 11.11 3.19 14.48
CA ASN A 66 11.96 2.16 13.85
C ASN A 66 11.99 2.25 12.32
N HIS A 67 11.06 2.99 11.70
CA HIS A 67 10.91 3.00 10.24
C HIS A 67 10.92 4.41 9.62
N SER A 68 11.77 5.29 10.14
CA SER A 68 11.91 6.67 9.63
C SER A 68 12.57 6.77 8.24
N GLY A 69 13.07 5.65 7.70
CA GLY A 69 13.68 5.56 6.38
C GLY A 69 15.14 5.14 6.34
N GLY A 70 15.81 4.98 7.50
CA GLY A 70 17.23 4.62 7.56
C GLY A 70 17.59 3.29 6.87
N ILE A 71 16.65 2.35 6.79
CA ILE A 71 16.85 1.09 6.05
C ILE A 71 17.13 1.32 4.55
N LEU A 72 16.60 2.41 3.98
CA LEU A 72 16.75 2.73 2.55
C LEU A 72 18.15 3.27 2.23
N ASP A 73 18.82 3.88 3.21
CA ASP A 73 20.14 4.48 3.03
C ASP A 73 21.24 3.39 2.94
N ASN A 74 20.96 2.17 3.40
CA ASN A 74 21.91 1.06 3.41
C ASN A 74 21.31 -0.27 2.90
N LEU A 75 20.56 -0.24 1.80
CA LEU A 75 20.07 -1.48 1.17
C LEU A 75 21.22 -2.41 0.74
N GLY A 76 22.34 -1.86 0.27
CA GLY A 76 23.52 -2.66 -0.06
C GLY A 76 24.06 -3.43 1.14
N GLY A 77 24.15 -2.80 2.31
CA GLY A 77 24.54 -3.46 3.55
C GLY A 77 23.51 -4.47 4.05
N LEU A 78 22.21 -4.20 3.87
CA LEU A 78 21.12 -5.11 4.26
C LEU A 78 21.25 -6.48 3.58
N PHE A 79 21.67 -6.52 2.31
CA PHE A 79 21.83 -7.76 1.56
C PHE A 79 23.26 -8.32 1.60
N SER A 80 24.22 -7.56 2.16
CA SER A 80 25.62 -7.99 2.25
C SER A 80 25.79 -9.01 3.37
N GLY A 81 25.95 -10.28 3.01
CA GLY A 81 26.10 -11.39 3.97
C GLY A 81 24.79 -12.04 4.38
N GLY A 82 23.67 -11.63 3.77
CA GLY A 82 22.34 -12.12 4.04
C GLY A 82 21.52 -11.15 4.91
N VAL A 83 20.20 -11.21 4.78
CA VAL A 83 19.29 -10.38 5.57
C VAL A 83 19.23 -10.88 7.02
N ASP A 84 19.48 -9.96 7.95
CA ASP A 84 19.45 -10.24 9.40
C ASP A 84 18.10 -10.80 9.86
N GLU A 85 18.15 -11.70 10.84
CA GLU A 85 16.96 -12.28 11.45
C GLU A 85 16.07 -11.23 12.13
N SER A 86 16.66 -10.14 12.64
CA SER A 86 15.92 -9.01 13.21
C SER A 86 15.01 -8.36 12.17
N VAL A 87 15.50 -8.15 10.94
CA VAL A 87 14.71 -7.59 9.83
C VAL A 87 13.61 -8.55 9.40
N MET A 88 13.91 -9.86 9.36
CA MET A 88 12.91 -10.88 9.03
C MET A 88 11.78 -10.96 10.07
N ASN A 89 12.13 -10.86 11.36
CA ASN A 89 11.17 -10.86 12.47
C ASN A 89 10.33 -9.59 12.51
N ASP A 90 10.97 -8.44 12.28
CA ASP A 90 10.31 -7.14 12.17
C ASP A 90 9.31 -7.14 11.00
N GLY A 91 9.74 -7.64 9.84
CA GLY A 91 8.88 -7.85 8.68
C GLY A 91 7.69 -8.76 8.97
N ALA A 92 7.89 -9.87 9.69
CA ALA A 92 6.81 -10.74 10.10
C ALA A 92 5.81 -10.03 11.05
N GLY A 93 6.31 -9.22 11.98
CA GLY A 93 5.48 -8.39 12.86
C GLY A 93 4.64 -7.37 12.10
N ILE A 94 5.26 -6.65 11.15
CA ILE A 94 4.56 -5.69 10.30
C ILE A 94 3.45 -6.39 9.50
N LEU A 95 3.75 -7.52 8.84
CA LEU A 95 2.75 -8.26 8.08
C LEU A 95 1.61 -8.78 8.96
N GLY A 96 1.93 -9.24 10.17
CA GLY A 96 0.92 -9.68 11.15
C GLY A 96 -0.01 -8.55 11.58
N HIS A 97 0.50 -7.31 11.73
CA HIS A 97 -0.35 -6.15 12.03
C HIS A 97 -1.13 -5.66 10.81
N VAL A 98 -0.48 -5.65 9.64
CA VAL A 98 -1.04 -5.08 8.40
C VAL A 98 -2.10 -6.01 7.81
N PHE A 99 -1.81 -7.30 7.66
CA PHE A 99 -2.72 -8.27 7.07
C PHE A 99 -3.50 -9.09 8.09
N GLY A 100 -3.02 -9.23 9.33
CA GLY A 100 -3.70 -10.03 10.36
C GLY A 100 -3.99 -11.46 9.88
N SER A 101 -5.25 -11.88 10.05
CA SER A 101 -5.72 -13.19 9.63
C SER A 101 -5.78 -13.40 8.11
N LYS A 102 -5.56 -12.35 7.30
CA LYS A 102 -5.59 -12.39 5.83
C LYS A 102 -4.23 -12.68 5.21
N GLN A 103 -3.16 -12.71 6.02
CA GLN A 103 -1.80 -12.93 5.50
C GLN A 103 -1.66 -14.21 4.67
N PRO A 104 -2.16 -15.39 5.10
CA PRO A 104 -2.06 -16.62 4.29
C PRO A 104 -2.77 -16.52 2.93
N GLN A 105 -3.89 -15.80 2.86
CA GLN A 105 -4.67 -15.60 1.64
C GLN A 105 -3.92 -14.69 0.67
N VAL A 106 -3.29 -13.63 1.19
CA VAL A 106 -2.42 -12.74 0.39
C VAL A 106 -1.22 -13.51 -0.16
N GLU A 107 -0.53 -14.28 0.68
CA GLU A 107 0.61 -15.12 0.28
C GLU A 107 0.20 -16.13 -0.81
N SER A 108 -0.95 -16.81 -0.64
CA SER A 108 -1.46 -17.77 -1.62
C SER A 108 -1.83 -17.12 -2.95
N ALA A 109 -2.49 -15.96 -2.93
CA ALA A 109 -2.85 -15.23 -4.14
C ALA A 109 -1.61 -14.75 -4.92
N LEU A 110 -0.59 -14.26 -4.21
CA LEU A 110 0.67 -13.85 -4.80
C LEU A 110 1.48 -15.05 -5.33
N SER A 111 1.49 -16.18 -4.62
CA SER A 111 2.07 -17.43 -5.08
C SER A 111 1.44 -17.88 -6.41
N ALA A 112 0.11 -17.93 -6.48
CA ALA A 112 -0.61 -18.34 -7.68
C ALA A 112 -0.34 -17.42 -8.89
N LYS A 113 -0.19 -16.10 -8.66
CA LYS A 113 0.07 -15.13 -9.73
C LYS A 113 1.53 -15.07 -10.18
N SER A 114 2.47 -15.18 -9.24
CA SER A 114 3.89 -15.14 -9.56
C SER A 114 4.41 -16.48 -10.10
N GLY A 115 3.82 -17.59 -9.65
CA GLY A 115 4.33 -18.93 -9.88
C GLY A 115 5.46 -19.32 -8.92
N LEU A 116 5.70 -18.54 -7.86
CA LEU A 116 6.59 -18.89 -6.76
C LEU A 116 5.83 -19.69 -5.69
N ASP A 117 6.53 -20.52 -4.93
CA ASP A 117 5.93 -21.20 -3.78
C ASP A 117 5.60 -20.20 -2.65
N SER A 118 4.61 -20.54 -1.83
CA SER A 118 4.15 -19.67 -0.74
C SER A 118 5.24 -19.34 0.28
N GLY A 119 6.21 -20.23 0.50
CA GLY A 119 7.31 -20.00 1.44
C GLY A 119 8.25 -18.89 0.94
N SER A 120 8.62 -18.95 -0.34
CA SER A 120 9.39 -17.91 -1.01
C SER A 120 8.66 -16.58 -1.04
N VAL A 121 7.36 -16.58 -1.34
CA VAL A 121 6.52 -15.37 -1.28
C VAL A 121 6.49 -14.79 0.14
N ALA A 122 6.30 -15.62 1.17
CA ALA A 122 6.31 -15.16 2.56
C ALA A 122 7.66 -14.53 2.94
N GLN A 123 8.79 -15.10 2.49
CA GLN A 123 10.11 -14.50 2.71
C GLN A 123 10.27 -13.16 1.98
N ILE A 124 9.85 -13.08 0.71
CA ILE A 124 9.85 -11.82 -0.05
C ILE A 124 9.05 -10.74 0.69
N LEU A 125 7.84 -11.07 1.16
CA LEU A 125 7.00 -10.14 1.90
C LEU A 125 7.66 -9.66 3.20
N LYS A 126 8.29 -10.57 3.95
CA LYS A 126 8.98 -10.22 5.22
C LYS A 126 10.12 -9.24 4.99
N ILE A 127 10.86 -9.38 3.90
CA ILE A 127 11.94 -8.43 3.57
C ILE A 127 11.35 -7.11 3.03
N ALA A 128 10.28 -7.19 2.24
CA ALA A 128 9.67 -6.02 1.64
C ALA A 128 8.95 -5.12 2.65
N ALA A 129 8.32 -5.68 3.68
CA ALA A 129 7.49 -4.93 4.62
C ALA A 129 8.25 -3.83 5.39
N PRO A 130 9.43 -4.08 6.01
CA PRO A 130 10.24 -3.04 6.65
C PRO A 130 10.71 -1.95 5.68
N ILE A 131 10.94 -2.30 4.41
CA ILE A 131 11.40 -1.38 3.36
C ILE A 131 10.25 -0.48 2.90
N VAL A 132 9.05 -1.03 2.72
CA VAL A 132 7.82 -0.24 2.47
C VAL A 132 7.55 0.71 3.63
N MET A 133 7.71 0.24 4.87
CA MET A 133 7.59 1.08 6.07
C MET A 133 8.64 2.20 6.09
N GLY A 134 9.90 1.90 5.76
CA GLY A 134 10.95 2.91 5.66
C GLY A 134 10.66 3.97 4.58
N PHE A 135 10.13 3.55 3.43
CA PHE A 135 9.71 4.47 2.37
C PHE A 135 8.54 5.35 2.82
N LEU A 136 7.53 4.74 3.46
CA LEU A 136 6.40 5.46 4.02
C LEU A 136 6.85 6.45 5.10
N GLY A 137 7.77 6.08 5.99
CA GLY A 137 8.28 6.96 7.04
C GLY A 137 9.03 8.16 6.47
N LYS A 138 9.87 7.95 5.45
CA LYS A 138 10.53 9.04 4.73
C LYS A 138 9.51 9.98 4.09
N GLN A 139 8.49 9.44 3.44
CA GLN A 139 7.45 10.24 2.79
C GLN A 139 6.57 10.98 3.82
N THR A 140 6.30 10.36 4.96
CA THR A 140 5.56 10.95 6.09
C THR A 140 6.30 12.16 6.63
N ALA A 141 7.62 12.03 6.85
CA ALA A 141 8.48 13.13 7.30
C ALA A 141 8.56 14.26 6.25
N GLN A 142 8.72 13.92 4.97
CA GLN A 142 8.75 14.91 3.87
C GLN A 142 7.42 15.66 3.71
N SER A 143 6.30 14.97 3.97
CA SER A 143 4.95 15.54 3.85
C SER A 143 4.46 16.22 5.14
N ASN A 144 5.28 16.26 6.19
CA ASN A 144 4.94 16.80 7.51
C ASN A 144 3.63 16.22 8.08
N VAL A 145 3.39 14.93 7.86
CA VAL A 145 2.21 14.24 8.35
C VAL A 145 2.38 13.96 9.84
N SER A 146 1.45 14.47 10.66
CA SER A 146 1.49 14.36 12.12
C SER A 146 0.25 13.70 12.73
N ASP A 147 -0.74 13.34 11.92
CA ASP A 147 -2.01 12.76 12.37
C ASP A 147 -2.51 11.65 11.44
N GLY A 148 -3.53 10.93 11.91
CA GLY A 148 -4.13 9.83 11.15
C GLY A 148 -4.82 10.28 9.86
N THR A 149 -5.37 11.49 9.83
CA THR A 149 -6.02 12.04 8.63
C THR A 149 -5.01 12.30 7.52
N GLY A 150 -3.89 12.96 7.84
CA GLY A 150 -2.78 13.16 6.93
C GLY A 150 -2.15 11.85 6.48
N MET A 151 -2.06 10.86 7.37
CA MET A 151 -1.57 9.52 7.03
C MET A 151 -2.48 8.81 6.02
N ASN A 152 -3.79 8.83 6.25
CA ASN A 152 -4.76 8.25 5.32
C ASN A 152 -4.73 8.96 3.95
N ALA A 153 -4.62 10.29 3.94
CA ALA A 153 -4.48 11.07 2.71
C ALA A 153 -3.18 10.72 1.97
N LEU A 154 -2.06 10.59 2.69
CA LEU A 154 -0.77 10.22 2.12
C LEU A 154 -0.82 8.83 1.49
N LEU A 155 -1.27 7.82 2.23
CA LEU A 155 -1.43 6.45 1.74
C LEU A 155 -2.38 6.40 0.53
N GLY A 156 -3.50 7.14 0.60
CA GLY A 156 -4.44 7.29 -0.52
C GLY A 156 -3.78 7.87 -1.78
N SER A 157 -2.94 8.90 -1.63
CA SER A 157 -2.22 9.51 -2.75
C SER A 157 -1.20 8.54 -3.38
N MET A 158 -0.53 7.72 -2.56
CA MET A 158 0.42 6.71 -3.02
C MET A 158 -0.27 5.56 -3.79
N LEU A 159 -1.49 5.20 -3.39
CA LEU A 159 -2.33 4.21 -4.07
C LEU A 159 -3.04 4.76 -5.32
N GLY A 160 -3.31 6.06 -5.38
CA GLY A 160 -4.13 6.70 -6.43
C GLY A 160 -3.56 6.65 -7.85
N GLY A 161 -2.35 6.15 -8.07
CA GLY A 161 -1.71 5.98 -9.38
C GLY A 161 -1.66 4.54 -9.89
N GLN A 162 -2.36 3.60 -9.26
CA GLN A 162 -2.20 2.17 -9.57
C GLN A 162 -3.07 1.66 -10.75
N PRO A 163 -2.58 0.65 -11.49
CA PRO A 163 -3.38 -0.07 -12.48
C PRO A 163 -4.68 -0.63 -11.88
N GLN A 164 -5.76 -0.64 -12.68
CA GLN A 164 -7.07 -1.13 -12.25
C GLN A 164 -7.03 -2.58 -11.71
N GLU A 165 -6.21 -3.45 -12.31
CA GLU A 165 -6.06 -4.84 -11.85
C GLU A 165 -5.54 -4.94 -10.41
N ASN A 166 -4.57 -4.09 -10.04
CA ASN A 166 -4.04 -4.08 -8.67
C ASN A 166 -5.09 -3.56 -7.69
N GLN A 167 -5.88 -2.55 -8.08
CA GLN A 167 -6.98 -2.06 -7.25
C GLN A 167 -8.01 -3.17 -6.98
N SER A 168 -8.39 -3.93 -8.01
CA SER A 168 -9.32 -5.05 -7.84
C SER A 168 -8.78 -6.15 -6.93
N LEU A 169 -7.47 -6.44 -6.99
CA LEU A 169 -6.83 -7.40 -6.09
C LEU A 169 -6.76 -6.89 -4.65
N ILE A 170 -6.41 -5.62 -4.45
CA ILE A 170 -6.40 -4.98 -3.13
C ILE A 170 -7.81 -5.06 -2.52
N THR A 171 -8.82 -4.63 -3.25
CA THR A 171 -10.21 -4.69 -2.77
C THR A 171 -10.62 -6.13 -2.48
N SER A 172 -10.42 -7.07 -3.40
CA SER A 172 -10.91 -8.45 -3.23
C SER A 172 -10.23 -9.19 -2.07
N LEU A 173 -8.93 -8.97 -1.86
CA LEU A 173 -8.17 -9.65 -0.80
C LEU A 173 -8.39 -8.98 0.57
N LEU A 174 -8.43 -7.65 0.61
CA LEU A 174 -8.56 -6.91 1.86
C LEU A 174 -10.02 -6.78 2.34
N ASP A 175 -10.98 -6.76 1.43
CA ASP A 175 -12.43 -6.68 1.74
C ASP A 175 -13.09 -8.07 1.79
N ALA A 176 -12.30 -9.16 1.78
CA ALA A 176 -12.83 -10.52 1.91
C ALA A 176 -13.60 -10.81 3.22
N ASP A 177 -13.55 -9.90 4.21
CA ASP A 177 -14.34 -9.94 5.45
C ASP A 177 -15.62 -9.07 5.39
N GLY A 178 -15.83 -8.33 4.30
CA GLY A 178 -17.07 -7.61 4.02
C GLY A 178 -17.34 -6.42 4.94
N ASP A 179 -16.31 -5.69 5.38
CA ASP A 179 -16.52 -4.50 6.22
C ASP A 179 -17.09 -3.30 5.44
N GLY A 180 -17.08 -3.36 4.09
CA GLY A 180 -17.83 -2.44 3.24
C GLY A 180 -17.32 -1.00 3.22
N SER A 181 -16.12 -0.72 3.76
CA SER A 181 -15.63 0.64 3.99
C SER A 181 -15.27 1.43 2.72
N ILE A 182 -15.33 0.80 1.54
CA ILE A 182 -14.86 1.39 0.27
C ILE A 182 -16.00 1.68 -0.72
N LEU A 183 -17.15 1.05 -0.57
CA LEU A 183 -18.32 1.33 -1.40
C LEU A 183 -18.89 2.72 -1.13
N ASP A 184 -18.79 3.21 0.11
CA ASP A 184 -19.28 4.54 0.50
C ASP A 184 -18.40 5.67 -0.08
N ASP A 185 -17.07 5.48 -0.07
CA ASP A 185 -16.11 6.46 -0.60
C ASP A 185 -16.10 6.52 -2.15
N VAL A 186 -16.26 5.38 -2.82
CA VAL A 186 -16.33 5.32 -4.29
C VAL A 186 -17.71 5.75 -4.79
N ALA A 187 -18.79 5.47 -4.05
CA ALA A 187 -20.10 6.03 -4.33
C ALA A 187 -20.10 7.57 -4.19
N GLY A 188 -19.38 8.10 -3.19
CA GLY A 188 -19.18 9.54 -3.01
C GLY A 188 -18.36 10.20 -4.12
N MET A 189 -17.33 9.53 -4.66
CA MET A 189 -16.52 10.05 -5.77
C MET A 189 -17.20 9.92 -7.14
N VAL A 190 -17.92 8.81 -7.40
CA VAL A 190 -18.62 8.59 -8.67
C VAL A 190 -19.94 9.36 -8.75
N MET A 191 -20.50 9.77 -7.61
CA MET A 191 -21.70 10.62 -7.54
C MET A 191 -21.39 12.10 -7.27
N GLY A 192 -20.13 12.44 -6.95
CA GLY A 192 -19.68 13.79 -6.55
C GLY A 192 -19.39 14.78 -7.68
N SER A 193 -19.59 14.41 -8.95
CA SER A 193 -19.32 15.29 -10.11
C SER A 193 -20.56 15.80 -10.83
N ASN A 194 -21.72 15.88 -10.16
CA ASN A 194 -22.80 16.74 -10.67
C ASN A 194 -23.89 17.09 -9.64
N LYS A 195 -24.17 18.39 -9.57
CA LYS A 195 -25.30 19.09 -8.93
C LYS A 195 -25.16 19.49 -7.45
N LYS A 196 -24.40 20.57 -7.24
CA LYS A 196 -25.00 21.76 -6.64
C LYS A 196 -24.80 22.99 -7.54
N GLN A 197 -25.90 23.74 -7.67
CA GLN A 197 -25.96 25.16 -8.01
C GLN A 197 -25.99 25.56 -9.49
N GLY A 198 -27.21 25.58 -10.03
CA GLY A 198 -27.61 26.46 -11.13
C GLY A 198 -28.92 27.14 -10.75
N GLY A 199 -28.83 28.31 -10.12
CA GLY A 199 -29.92 29.27 -10.12
C GLY A 199 -30.20 29.78 -11.53
N LEU A 200 -31.25 30.59 -11.66
CA LEU A 200 -31.79 31.20 -12.89
C LEU A 200 -32.80 30.34 -13.64
N GLY A 201 -34.06 30.46 -13.22
CA GLY A 201 -35.23 29.91 -13.92
C GLY A 201 -36.52 30.67 -13.58
N GLY A 202 -36.43 32.00 -13.46
CA GLY A 202 -37.61 32.85 -13.43
C GLY A 202 -38.29 32.80 -14.79
N LEU A 203 -39.28 31.92 -14.95
CA LEU A 203 -40.22 31.87 -16.09
C LEU A 203 -41.60 31.35 -15.64
N LEU A 204 -42.07 31.79 -14.45
CA LEU A 204 -43.47 31.62 -14.03
C LEU A 204 -44.30 32.91 -14.21
N GLY A 205 -43.83 33.80 -15.08
CA GLY A 205 -44.53 35.03 -15.47
C GLY A 205 -45.16 34.88 -16.85
N GLY A 206 -46.40 34.38 -16.89
CA GLY A 206 -47.36 34.53 -17.99
C GLY A 206 -47.24 33.55 -19.16
N LEU A 207 -48.23 32.66 -19.33
CA LEU A 207 -48.81 32.40 -20.67
C LEU A 207 -50.07 31.51 -20.76
N PHE A 208 -50.79 31.11 -19.71
CA PHE A 208 -52.08 30.40 -19.89
C PHE A 208 -53.05 30.86 -18.79
N GLY A 209 -54.23 31.43 -19.05
CA GLY A 209 -55.04 31.40 -20.26
C GLY A 209 -56.33 30.62 -20.05
N LYS A 210 -57.12 30.95 -19.01
CA LYS A 210 -58.59 30.95 -18.96
C LYS A 210 -59.08 31.42 -17.60
#